data_AF-A0A5B7U244-F1
#
_entry.id   AF-A0A5B7U244-F1
#
_cell.length_a   1.000
_cell.length_b   1.000
_cell.length_c   1.000
_cell.angle_alpha   90.00
_cell.angle_beta   90.00
_cell.angle_gamma   90.00
#
_symmetry.space_group_name_H-M   'P 1'
#
loop_
_entity.id
_entity.type
_entity.pdbx_description
1 polymer ?
#
loop_
_entity_poly.entity_id
_entity_poly.type
_entity_poly.pdbx_seq_one_letter_code
_entity_poly.pdbx_strand_id
1 'polypeptide(L)'
;MKFATIKTIPKDTEILREGQYVTVIPIVLDGLIKVFTRHEDKELLLYYIKPNESCIMSFAASLTNVPIKVFATVEENTTAMLFPVDKILGWTKQFPDINTLFFQQYNQRYNELIDIIHQVLFDKMDKRLFKYLQDKKVVTHKNPIKISHRQIANELGTAREVISRVMKKLENEGKLKQQTNGIKIL
;
A
#
# COMPACT_ATOMS: atom_id res chain seq x y z
N MET A 1 -9.77 3.53 -28.46
CA MET A 1 -9.20 3.62 -27.09
C MET A 1 -8.54 4.99 -26.87
N LYS A 2 -9.31 6.04 -26.54
CA LYS A 2 -8.83 7.45 -26.42
C LYS A 2 -9.05 8.04 -25.02
N PHE A 3 -9.17 7.21 -23.98
CA PHE A 3 -9.65 7.66 -22.65
C PHE A 3 -8.71 7.37 -21.49
N ALA A 4 -7.55 6.76 -21.73
CA ALA A 4 -6.57 6.49 -20.69
C ALA A 4 -5.16 6.69 -21.23
N THR A 5 -4.26 7.15 -20.36
CA THR A 5 -2.83 7.31 -20.68
C THR A 5 -2.03 6.27 -19.90
N ILE A 6 -1.22 5.48 -20.59
CA ILE A 6 -0.29 4.55 -19.93
C ILE A 6 0.99 5.31 -19.61
N LYS A 7 1.44 5.22 -18.36
CA LYS A 7 2.68 5.86 -17.90
C LYS A 7 3.49 4.89 -17.06
N THR A 8 4.79 4.84 -17.32
CA THR A 8 5.76 4.21 -16.43
C THR A 8 6.29 5.25 -15.45
N ILE A 9 6.25 4.92 -14.18
CA ILE A 9 6.57 5.79 -13.06
C ILE A 9 7.73 5.14 -12.28
N PRO A 10 8.88 5.83 -12.15
CA PRO A 10 10.03 5.29 -11.42
C PRO A 10 9.73 5.04 -9.94
N LYS A 11 10.43 4.07 -9.36
CA LYS A 11 10.47 3.85 -7.91
C LYS A 11 10.77 5.15 -7.16
N ASP A 12 10.20 5.27 -5.96
CA ASP A 12 10.32 6.40 -5.03
C ASP A 12 9.65 7.70 -5.54
N THR A 13 8.96 7.65 -6.68
CA THR A 13 8.13 8.77 -7.14
C THR A 13 6.87 8.86 -6.28
N GLU A 14 6.63 10.02 -5.69
CA GLU A 14 5.39 10.32 -4.99
C GLU A 14 4.29 10.70 -6.00
N ILE A 15 3.17 9.98 -5.97
CA ILE A 15 2.07 10.09 -6.92
C ILE A 15 0.95 10.97 -6.35
N LEU A 16 0.75 10.92 -5.03
CA LEU A 16 -0.32 11.62 -4.34
C LEU A 16 0.18 12.15 -2.99
N ARG A 17 -0.23 13.39 -2.66
CA ARG A 17 -0.04 14.01 -1.35
C ARG A 17 -1.38 14.29 -0.68
N GLU A 18 -1.41 14.22 0.64
CA GLU A 18 -2.53 14.70 1.44
C GLU A 18 -2.88 16.15 1.10
N GLY A 19 -4.19 16.45 1.08
CA GLY A 19 -4.72 17.77 0.74
C GLY A 19 -4.90 18.04 -0.75
N GLN A 20 -4.40 17.16 -1.63
CA GLN A 20 -4.57 17.32 -3.08
C GLN A 20 -5.95 16.82 -3.55
N TYR A 21 -6.45 17.44 -4.62
CA TYR A 21 -7.59 16.93 -5.37
C TYR A 21 -7.12 15.95 -6.44
N VAL A 22 -7.91 14.91 -6.66
CA VAL A 22 -7.61 13.86 -7.64
C VAL A 22 -8.07 14.31 -9.02
N THR A 23 -7.16 14.30 -9.98
CA THR A 23 -7.48 14.59 -11.38
C THR A 23 -7.45 13.33 -12.26
N VAL A 24 -6.74 12.29 -11.82
CA VAL A 24 -6.62 11.01 -12.52
C VAL A 24 -6.71 9.84 -11.54
N ILE A 25 -7.30 8.73 -11.99
CA ILE A 25 -7.38 7.48 -11.25
C ILE A 25 -6.48 6.44 -11.91
N PRO A 26 -5.49 5.89 -11.19
CA PRO A 26 -4.60 4.87 -11.74
C PRO A 26 -5.22 3.47 -11.62
N ILE A 27 -5.04 2.65 -12.63
CA ILE A 27 -5.06 1.19 -12.54
C ILE A 27 -3.64 0.70 -12.75
N VAL A 28 -3.08 -0.02 -11.78
CA VAL A 28 -1.72 -0.57 -11.90
C VAL A 28 -1.75 -1.75 -12.86
N LEU A 29 -0.90 -1.71 -13.89
CA LEU A 29 -0.73 -2.81 -14.85
C LEU A 29 0.43 -3.71 -14.43
N ASP A 30 1.52 -3.11 -13.94
CA ASP A 30 2.71 -3.79 -13.44
C ASP A 30 3.41 -2.93 -12.39
N GLY A 31 4.14 -3.56 -11.48
CA GLY A 31 4.81 -2.90 -10.36
C GLY A 31 3.95 -2.75 -9.11
N LEU A 32 4.31 -1.80 -8.24
CA LEU A 32 3.75 -1.70 -6.90
C LEU A 32 3.72 -0.25 -6.38
N ILE A 33 2.56 0.17 -5.89
CA ILE A 33 2.38 1.47 -5.24
C ILE A 33 2.07 1.26 -3.76
N LYS A 34 2.79 1.97 -2.89
CA LYS A 34 2.57 2.01 -1.45
C LYS A 34 1.66 3.17 -1.07
N VAL A 35 0.59 2.89 -0.33
CA VAL A 35 -0.32 3.90 0.24
C VAL A 35 -0.14 3.95 1.75
N PHE A 36 0.05 5.13 2.30
CA PHE A 36 0.37 5.33 3.71
C PHE A 36 -0.21 6.65 4.24
N THR A 37 -0.30 6.77 5.55
CA THR A 37 -0.57 8.04 6.24
C THR A 37 0.68 8.50 6.98
N ARG A 38 0.83 9.80 7.20
CA ARG A 38 1.98 10.38 7.89
C ARG A 38 1.50 11.17 9.10
N HIS A 39 2.14 10.97 10.25
CA HIS A 39 1.96 11.79 11.44
C HIS A 39 3.35 12.13 11.99
N GLU A 40 3.71 13.41 11.98
CA GLU A 40 5.09 13.88 12.22
C GLU A 40 6.09 13.13 11.31
N ASP A 41 7.12 12.51 11.87
CA ASP A 41 8.15 11.75 11.15
C ASP A 41 7.79 10.26 10.96
N LYS A 42 6.56 9.85 11.34
CA LYS A 42 6.12 8.46 11.27
C LYS A 42 5.19 8.25 10.09
N GLU A 43 5.49 7.23 9.29
CA GLU A 43 4.68 6.81 8.15
C GLU A 43 4.01 5.47 8.45
N LEU A 44 2.70 5.44 8.62
CA LEU A 44 1.97 4.19 8.82
C LEU A 44 1.52 3.64 7.46
N LEU A 45 2.02 2.46 7.10
CA LEU A 45 1.56 1.74 5.92
C LEU A 45 0.09 1.36 6.09
N LEU A 46 -0.73 1.70 5.08
CA LEU A 46 -2.13 1.28 5.04
C LEU A 46 -2.28 0.04 4.17
N TYR A 47 -1.85 0.12 2.91
CA TYR A 47 -1.93 -0.98 1.95
C TYR A 47 -1.03 -0.75 0.74
N TYR A 48 -0.93 -1.76 -0.13
CA TYR A 48 -0.34 -1.65 -1.45
C TYR A 48 -1.41 -1.74 -2.54
N ILE A 49 -1.24 -0.99 -3.62
CA ILE A 49 -2.00 -1.14 -4.86
C ILE A 49 -1.19 -2.04 -5.78
N LYS A 50 -1.73 -3.23 -6.07
CA LYS A 50 -1.10 -4.28 -6.86
C LYS A 50 -1.56 -4.24 -8.32
N PRO A 51 -0.94 -5.01 -9.23
CA PRO A 51 -1.46 -5.17 -10.58
C PRO A 51 -2.94 -5.53 -10.60
N ASN A 52 -3.68 -4.91 -11.51
CA ASN A 52 -5.15 -4.97 -11.65
C ASN A 52 -5.95 -4.31 -10.52
N GLU A 53 -5.30 -3.61 -9.58
CA GLU A 53 -5.97 -2.82 -8.56
C GLU A 53 -5.92 -1.31 -8.89
N SER A 54 -6.81 -0.56 -8.24
CA SER A 54 -6.88 0.91 -8.34
C SER A 54 -6.87 1.54 -6.95
N CYS A 55 -6.57 2.84 -6.88
CA CYS A 55 -6.69 3.61 -5.65
C CYS A 55 -8.16 3.97 -5.38
N ILE A 56 -8.82 3.19 -4.53
CA ILE A 56 -10.22 3.39 -4.12
C ILE A 56 -10.42 4.75 -3.47
N MET A 57 -9.47 5.17 -2.63
CA MET A 57 -9.56 6.46 -1.96
C MET A 57 -9.54 7.60 -2.97
N SER A 58 -8.75 7.46 -4.04
CA SER A 58 -8.74 8.44 -5.13
C SER A 58 -10.09 8.51 -5.84
N PHE A 59 -10.72 7.35 -6.06
CA PHE A 59 -12.05 7.28 -6.65
C PHE A 59 -13.13 7.86 -5.75
N ALA A 60 -13.16 7.50 -4.46
CA ALA A 60 -14.11 8.05 -3.50
C ALA A 60 -13.97 9.58 -3.37
N ALA A 61 -12.73 10.07 -3.31
CA ALA A 61 -12.42 11.50 -3.28
C ALA A 61 -12.91 12.20 -4.56
N SER A 62 -12.75 11.56 -5.71
CA SER A 62 -13.20 12.09 -7.00
C SER A 62 -14.72 12.21 -7.13
N LEU A 63 -15.48 11.29 -6.54
CA LEU A 63 -16.95 11.31 -6.54
C LEU A 63 -17.54 12.41 -5.67
N THR A 64 -16.90 12.67 -4.54
CA THR A 64 -17.39 13.62 -3.52
C THR A 64 -16.70 14.97 -3.58
N ASN A 65 -15.76 15.14 -4.52
CA ASN A 65 -14.94 16.34 -4.70
C ASN A 65 -14.29 16.82 -3.39
N VAL A 66 -13.66 15.89 -2.68
CA VAL A 66 -12.93 16.15 -1.43
C VAL A 66 -11.44 15.92 -1.62
N PRO A 67 -10.57 16.63 -0.88
CA PRO A 67 -9.14 16.38 -0.92
C PRO A 67 -8.80 15.00 -0.33
N ILE A 68 -7.73 14.37 -0.83
CA ILE A 68 -7.28 13.08 -0.30
C ILE A 68 -6.65 13.23 1.08
N LYS A 69 -6.72 12.17 1.89
CA LYS A 69 -6.20 12.11 3.26
C LYS A 69 -5.01 11.16 3.44
N VAL A 70 -4.37 10.75 2.35
CA VAL A 70 -3.28 9.76 2.35
C VAL A 70 -2.17 10.19 1.42
N PHE A 71 -1.05 9.50 1.50
CA PHE A 71 0.08 9.64 0.58
C PHE A 71 0.19 8.36 -0.27
N ALA A 72 0.71 8.49 -1.48
CA ALA A 72 1.04 7.34 -2.32
C ALA A 72 2.40 7.52 -3.00
N THR A 73 3.25 6.50 -2.90
CA THR A 73 4.59 6.48 -3.50
C THR A 73 4.82 5.16 -4.23
N VAL A 74 5.52 5.20 -5.36
CA VAL A 74 5.93 4.01 -6.12
C VAL A 74 6.95 3.21 -5.31
N GLU A 75 6.61 1.98 -4.89
CA GLU A 75 7.52 1.08 -4.15
C GLU A 75 8.44 0.31 -5.12
N GLU A 76 7.93 0.00 -6.31
CA GLU A 76 8.65 -0.62 -7.43
C GLU A 76 8.24 0.05 -8.73
N ASN A 77 9.16 0.23 -9.69
CA ASN A 77 8.87 0.83 -11.01
C ASN A 77 7.52 0.34 -11.53
N THR A 78 6.58 1.28 -11.68
CA THR A 78 5.18 0.95 -11.89
C THR A 78 4.73 1.42 -13.26
N THR A 79 4.08 0.55 -14.01
CA THR A 79 3.32 0.93 -15.19
C THR A 79 1.85 1.02 -14.82
N ALA A 80 1.25 2.19 -14.97
CA ALA A 80 -0.14 2.44 -14.63
C ALA A 80 -0.91 3.03 -15.81
N MET A 81 -2.16 2.62 -15.93
CA MET A 81 -3.15 3.21 -16.81
C MET A 81 -3.90 4.31 -16.04
N LEU A 82 -3.80 5.55 -16.52
CA LEU A 82 -4.35 6.72 -15.87
C LEU A 82 -5.65 7.15 -16.56
N PHE A 83 -6.73 7.18 -15.79
CA PHE A 83 -8.06 7.55 -16.26
C PHE A 83 -8.44 8.94 -15.75
N PRO A 84 -8.87 9.86 -16.62
CA PRO A 84 -9.38 11.17 -16.19
C PRO A 84 -10.64 11.03 -15.33
N VAL A 85 -10.70 11.74 -14.20
CA VAL A 85 -11.83 11.69 -13.27
C VAL A 85 -13.15 12.06 -13.94
N ASP A 86 -13.16 13.06 -14.82
CA ASP A 86 -14.37 13.52 -15.53
C ASP A 86 -15.03 12.39 -16.34
N LYS A 87 -14.23 11.48 -16.90
CA LYS A 87 -14.74 10.32 -17.65
C LYS A 87 -15.30 9.25 -16.75
N ILE A 88 -14.64 9.00 -15.63
CA ILE A 88 -15.03 7.96 -14.67
C ILE A 88 -16.42 8.26 -14.09
N LEU A 89 -16.70 9.52 -13.76
CA LEU A 89 -18.02 9.95 -13.28
C LEU A 89 -19.14 9.73 -14.32
N GLY A 90 -18.83 9.85 -15.60
CA GLY A 90 -19.76 9.50 -16.67
C GLY A 90 -19.95 7.98 -16.79
N TRP A 91 -18.86 7.23 -16.68
CA TRP A 91 -18.87 5.78 -16.82
C TRP A 91 -19.59 5.06 -15.70
N THR A 92 -19.52 5.55 -14.45
CA THR A 92 -20.31 4.99 -13.34
C THR A 92 -21.82 5.04 -13.58
N LYS A 93 -22.30 5.99 -14.40
CA LYS A 93 -23.70 6.09 -14.81
C LYS A 93 -24.02 5.20 -16.01
N GLN A 94 -23.07 5.04 -16.92
CA GLN A 94 -23.27 4.31 -18.18
C GLN A 94 -23.05 2.80 -18.03
N PHE A 95 -22.13 2.38 -17.15
CA PHE A 95 -21.70 1.00 -16.97
C PHE A 95 -21.83 0.60 -15.48
N PRO A 96 -22.96 0.00 -15.09
CA PRO A 96 -23.21 -0.40 -13.69
C PRO A 96 -22.13 -1.30 -13.08
N ASP A 97 -21.47 -2.12 -13.91
CA ASP A 97 -20.38 -3.01 -13.47
C ASP A 97 -19.20 -2.26 -12.86
N ILE A 98 -18.97 -1.00 -13.24
CA ILE A 98 -17.93 -0.16 -12.63
C ILE A 98 -18.26 0.14 -11.17
N ASN A 99 -19.55 0.34 -10.85
CA ASN A 99 -19.97 0.53 -9.47
C ASN A 99 -19.80 -0.75 -8.66
N THR A 100 -20.13 -1.91 -9.24
CA THR A 100 -19.89 -3.22 -8.62
C THR A 100 -18.41 -3.44 -8.34
N LEU A 101 -17.53 -3.19 -9.31
CA LEU A 101 -16.08 -3.29 -9.16
C LEU A 101 -15.59 -2.37 -8.04
N PHE A 102 -16.02 -1.11 -8.03
CA PHE A 102 -15.64 -0.16 -7.00
C PHE A 102 -16.10 -0.61 -5.60
N PHE A 103 -17.33 -1.10 -5.48
CA PHE A 103 -17.88 -1.55 -4.20
C PHE A 103 -17.17 -2.79 -3.67
N GLN A 104 -16.83 -3.74 -4.54
CA GLN A 104 -16.01 -4.91 -4.19
C GLN A 104 -14.64 -4.50 -3.66
N GLN A 105 -13.96 -3.62 -4.39
CA GLN A 105 -12.69 -3.07 -3.97
C GLN A 105 -12.84 -2.36 -2.61
N TYR A 106 -13.89 -1.54 -2.43
CA TYR A 106 -14.11 -0.78 -1.20
C TYR A 106 -14.27 -1.72 0.00
N ASN A 107 -15.11 -2.76 -0.14
CA ASN A 107 -15.29 -3.77 0.91
C ASN A 107 -13.98 -4.50 1.22
N GLN A 108 -13.16 -4.80 0.23
CA GLN A 108 -11.84 -5.40 0.47
C GLN A 108 -10.98 -4.50 1.35
N ARG A 109 -10.86 -3.19 1.02
CA ARG A 109 -10.06 -2.26 1.83
C ARG A 109 -10.65 -2.03 3.22
N TYR A 110 -11.98 -2.00 3.33
CA TYR A 110 -12.64 -1.89 4.62
C TYR A 110 -12.29 -3.07 5.53
N ASN A 111 -12.36 -4.30 5.01
CA ASN A 111 -11.95 -5.50 5.75
C ASN A 111 -10.45 -5.49 6.08
N GLU A 112 -9.58 -5.08 5.15
CA GLU A 112 -8.14 -4.92 5.42
C GLU A 112 -7.88 -3.94 6.59
N LEU A 113 -8.62 -2.83 6.67
CA LEU A 113 -8.51 -1.88 7.78
C LEU A 113 -8.98 -2.47 9.11
N ILE A 114 -10.08 -3.24 9.12
CA ILE A 114 -10.56 -3.94 10.31
C ILE A 114 -9.52 -4.95 10.81
N ASP A 115 -8.90 -5.70 9.90
CA ASP A 115 -7.84 -6.65 10.24
C ASP A 115 -6.61 -5.95 10.84
N ILE A 116 -6.24 -4.77 10.31
CA ILE A 116 -5.15 -3.96 10.89
C ILE A 116 -5.52 -3.52 12.30
N ILE A 117 -6.75 -3.04 12.54
CA ILE A 117 -7.21 -2.64 13.87
C ILE A 117 -7.13 -3.82 14.85
N HIS A 118 -7.62 -4.99 14.46
CA HIS A 118 -7.52 -6.21 15.28
C HIS A 118 -6.06 -6.57 15.59
N GLN A 119 -5.18 -6.53 14.60
CA GLN A 119 -3.76 -6.79 14.81
C GLN A 119 -3.14 -5.79 15.79
N VAL A 120 -3.47 -4.49 15.67
CA VAL A 120 -2.92 -3.47 16.58
C VAL A 120 -3.40 -3.65 18.02
N LEU A 121 -4.67 -4.03 18.22
CA LEU A 121 -5.27 -4.17 19.56
C LEU A 121 -4.91 -5.48 20.26
N PHE A 122 -4.83 -6.59 19.51
CA PHE A 122 -4.75 -7.92 20.11
C PHE A 122 -3.42 -8.65 19.84
N ASP A 123 -2.71 -8.31 18.76
CA ASP A 123 -1.48 -9.02 18.41
C ASP A 123 -0.24 -8.37 19.02
N LYS A 124 0.64 -9.24 19.54
CA LYS A 124 1.99 -8.85 19.95
C LYS A 124 2.83 -8.43 18.75
N MET A 125 3.82 -7.57 18.99
CA MET A 125 4.66 -6.99 17.93
C MET A 125 5.42 -8.04 17.10
N ASP A 126 5.79 -9.17 17.69
CA ASP A 126 6.41 -10.31 16.99
C ASP A 126 5.50 -10.91 15.92
N LYS A 127 4.22 -11.15 16.25
CA LYS A 127 3.23 -11.62 15.28
C LYS A 127 2.99 -10.59 14.18
N ARG A 128 2.82 -9.32 14.54
CA ARG A 128 2.62 -8.21 13.60
C ARG A 128 3.79 -8.07 12.62
N LEU A 129 5.02 -8.07 13.14
CA LEU A 129 6.23 -7.94 12.34
C LEU A 129 6.44 -9.14 11.41
N PHE A 130 6.23 -10.36 11.90
CA PHE A 130 6.38 -11.54 11.05
C PHE A 130 5.35 -11.55 9.91
N LYS A 131 4.08 -11.26 10.21
CA LYS A 131 3.03 -11.14 9.20
C LYS A 131 3.36 -10.06 8.17
N TYR A 132 3.79 -8.88 8.61
CA TYR A 132 4.22 -7.81 7.72
C TYR A 132 5.34 -8.24 6.75
N LEU A 133 6.35 -8.95 7.24
CA LEU A 133 7.43 -9.46 6.40
C LEU A 133 6.90 -10.50 5.40
N GLN A 134 6.01 -11.41 5.83
CA GLN A 134 5.38 -12.40 4.94
C GLN A 134 4.59 -11.71 3.83
N ASP A 135 3.75 -10.74 4.19
CA ASP A 135 2.93 -9.98 3.24
C ASP A 135 3.84 -9.21 2.27
N LYS A 136 4.94 -8.59 2.75
CA LYS A 136 5.92 -7.89 1.90
C LYS A 136 6.66 -8.84 0.96
N LYS A 137 7.04 -10.05 1.42
CA LYS A 137 7.61 -11.10 0.55
C LYS A 137 6.64 -11.50 -0.56
N VAL A 138 5.36 -11.69 -0.23
CA VAL A 138 4.33 -12.09 -1.20
C VAL A 138 4.14 -11.00 -2.25
N VAL A 139 4.02 -9.75 -1.82
CA VAL A 139 3.69 -8.63 -2.70
C VAL A 139 4.87 -8.19 -3.58
N THR A 140 6.09 -8.27 -3.07
CA THR A 140 7.31 -7.88 -3.82
C THR A 140 7.96 -9.06 -4.55
N HIS A 141 7.48 -10.28 -4.32
CA HIS A 141 8.09 -11.53 -4.77
C HIS A 141 9.59 -11.66 -4.43
N LYS A 142 10.04 -11.05 -3.32
CA LYS A 142 11.45 -11.01 -2.90
C LYS A 142 11.69 -11.72 -1.58
N ASN A 143 12.72 -12.56 -1.54
CA ASN A 143 13.27 -13.16 -0.33
C ASN A 143 14.77 -13.46 -0.56
N PRO A 144 15.71 -12.72 0.05
CA PRO A 144 15.54 -11.79 1.17
C PRO A 144 14.92 -10.44 0.80
N ILE A 145 14.20 -9.86 1.77
CA ILE A 145 13.58 -8.54 1.67
C ILE A 145 14.62 -7.49 2.02
N LYS A 146 14.96 -6.62 1.06
CA LYS A 146 15.85 -5.47 1.29
C LYS A 146 15.09 -4.35 2.01
N ILE A 147 15.13 -4.36 3.34
CA ILE A 147 14.49 -3.35 4.17
C ILE A 147 15.26 -3.12 5.48
N SER A 148 15.34 -1.87 5.93
CA SER A 148 15.98 -1.52 7.20
C SER A 148 15.02 -1.61 8.39
N HIS A 149 15.55 -1.80 9.60
CA HIS A 149 14.73 -1.77 10.83
C HIS A 149 14.01 -0.44 11.03
N ARG A 150 14.58 0.68 10.57
CA ARG A 150 13.93 2.00 10.65
C ARG A 150 12.72 2.06 9.72
N GLN A 151 12.84 1.55 8.49
CA GLN A 151 11.69 1.49 7.56
C GLN A 151 10.58 0.60 8.11
N ILE A 152 10.92 -0.59 8.63
CA ILE A 152 9.95 -1.46 9.28
C ILE A 152 9.26 -0.75 10.45
N ALA A 153 10.05 -0.07 11.30
CA ALA A 153 9.53 0.62 12.48
C ALA A 153 8.54 1.72 12.07
N ASN A 154 8.87 2.50 11.04
CA ASN A 154 7.98 3.48 10.46
C ASN A 154 6.70 2.78 9.97
N GLU A 155 6.82 1.83 9.04
CA GLU A 155 5.69 1.16 8.39
C GLU A 155 4.75 0.45 9.38
N LEU A 156 5.25 -0.02 10.54
CA LEU A 156 4.46 -0.64 11.62
C LEU A 156 4.04 0.32 12.76
N GLY A 157 4.41 1.59 12.68
CA GLY A 157 4.08 2.60 13.69
C GLY A 157 4.73 2.36 15.05
N THR A 158 6.00 1.93 15.07
CA THR A 158 6.74 1.63 16.31
C THR A 158 8.17 2.20 16.28
N ALA A 159 8.98 1.90 17.30
CA ALA A 159 10.36 2.36 17.41
C ALA A 159 11.35 1.34 16.82
N ARG A 160 12.48 1.82 16.28
CA ARG A 160 13.53 0.97 15.67
C ARG A 160 14.10 -0.05 16.65
N GLU A 161 14.22 0.33 17.91
CA GLU A 161 14.75 -0.49 19.01
C GLU A 161 13.80 -1.66 19.30
N VAL A 162 12.49 -1.41 19.22
CA VAL A 162 11.46 -2.45 19.36
C VAL A 162 11.59 -3.47 18.23
N ILE A 163 11.69 -3.00 16.98
CA ILE A 163 11.91 -3.89 15.82
C ILE A 163 13.17 -4.71 15.98
N SER A 164 14.28 -4.09 16.39
CA SER A 164 15.57 -4.79 16.56
C SER A 164 15.50 -5.91 17.59
N ARG A 165 14.81 -5.67 18.72
CA ARG A 165 14.58 -6.69 19.76
C ARG A 165 13.71 -7.84 19.24
N VAL A 166 12.64 -7.52 18.52
CA VAL A 166 11.69 -8.51 18.00
C VAL A 166 12.32 -9.33 16.86
N MET A 167 13.16 -8.73 16.01
CA MET A 167 13.91 -9.46 14.98
C MET A 167 14.84 -10.50 15.57
N LYS A 168 15.59 -10.15 16.61
CA LYS A 168 16.44 -11.11 17.32
C LYS A 168 15.64 -12.28 17.92
N LYS A 169 14.45 -11.99 18.46
CA LYS A 169 13.53 -13.03 18.94
C LYS A 169 13.09 -13.97 17.82
N LEU A 170 12.60 -13.43 16.70
CA LEU A 170 12.12 -14.23 15.56
C LEU A 170 13.23 -15.03 14.88
N GLU A 171 14.46 -14.50 14.87
CA GLU A 171 15.64 -15.21 14.38
C GLU A 171 16.01 -16.39 15.29
N ASN A 172 16.00 -16.19 16.62
CA ASN A 172 16.21 -17.28 17.59
C ASN A 172 15.12 -18.36 17.52
N GLU A 173 13.89 -17.99 17.15
CA GLU A 173 12.78 -18.92 16.89
C GLU A 173 12.90 -19.64 15.53
N GLY A 174 13.91 -19.33 14.72
CA GLY A 174 14.11 -19.95 13.41
C GLY A 174 13.09 -19.55 12.35
N LYS A 175 12.38 -18.43 12.53
CA LYS A 175 11.38 -17.94 11.58
C LYS A 175 11.98 -17.10 10.45
N LEU A 176 13.14 -16.50 10.67
CA LEU A 176 13.86 -15.67 9.71
C LEU A 176 15.35 -15.64 10.01
N LYS A 177 16.13 -15.11 9.06
CA LYS A 177 17.56 -14.79 9.22
C LYS A 177 17.86 -13.39 8.74
N GLN A 178 18.67 -12.66 9.49
CA GLN A 178 19.19 -11.36 9.09
C GLN A 178 20.49 -11.57 8.29
N GLN A 179 20.55 -11.03 7.07
CA GLN A 179 21.68 -11.15 6.16
C GLN A 179 22.12 -9.77 5.67
N THR A 180 23.35 -9.65 5.17
CA THR A 180 23.87 -8.37 4.65
C THR A 180 23.02 -7.82 3.49
N ASN A 181 22.35 -8.70 2.75
CA ASN A 181 21.48 -8.35 1.62
C ASN A 181 19.99 -8.22 2.00
N GLY A 182 19.61 -8.30 3.28
CA GLY A 182 18.24 -8.11 3.76
C GLY A 182 17.76 -9.14 4.80
N ILE A 183 16.45 -9.20 5.01
CA ILE A 183 15.81 -10.13 5.95
C ILE A 183 15.23 -11.31 5.16
N LYS A 184 15.73 -12.52 5.43
CA LYS A 184 15.26 -13.76 4.78
C LYS A 184 14.22 -14.45 5.66
N ILE A 185 13.01 -14.63 5.16
CA ILE A 185 12.00 -15.49 5.81
C ILE A 185 12.35 -16.96 5.50
N LEU A 186 12.33 -17.80 6.54
CA LEU A 186 12.62 -19.23 6.45
C LEU A 186 11.37 -20.05 6.10
#